data_AF-A0AAW0NDC0-F1
#
_entry.id   AF-A0AAW0NDC0-F1
#
_cell.length_a   1.000
_cell.length_b   1.000
_cell.length_c   1.000
_cell.angle_alpha   90.00
_cell.angle_beta   90.00
_cell.angle_gamma   90.00
#
_symmetry.space_group_name_H-M   'P 1'
#
loop_
_entity.id
_entity.type
_entity.pdbx_description
1 polymer ?
#
loop_
_entity_poly.entity_id
_entity_poly.type
_entity_poly.pdbx_seq_one_letter_code
_entity_poly.pdbx_strand_id
1 'polypeptide(L)'
;MVLNVTSLGKVPGVCDANNKFLDIYVGNVGSVHDALVLRRSPMYKGSLYPPQGCFLLGDGGYPCIQHPITIVTPYRQPVASQVEARFNRHHAKARNVIERTFGALKTRWRAIFLRALEIRPTFAPKVVGACCLLHNLCVDADDLLEVNEAEEDGRDAEEEDPAAEGRELSGSGLRATLSAEVSAPQVLAACLVEHDYI
;
A
#
# COMPACT_ATOMS: atom_id res chain seq x y z
N MET A 1 -2.82 7.31 -2.29
CA MET A 1 -2.34 6.61 -1.08
C MET A 1 -2.14 5.16 -1.43
N VAL A 2 -1.15 4.50 -0.83
CA VAL A 2 -0.76 3.13 -1.22
C VAL A 2 -0.87 2.18 -0.05
N LEU A 3 -1.41 0.99 -0.33
CA LEU A 3 -1.49 -0.16 0.55
C LEU A 3 -0.46 -1.21 0.10
N ASN A 4 0.51 -1.53 0.95
CA ASN A 4 1.39 -2.70 0.77
C ASN A 4 1.69 -3.34 2.13
N VAL A 5 2.06 -4.62 2.10
CA VAL A 5 2.38 -5.50 3.21
C VAL A 5 3.85 -5.87 3.10
N THR A 6 4.67 -5.64 4.13
CA THR A 6 5.99 -6.30 4.19
C THR A 6 6.46 -6.61 5.62
N SER A 7 7.03 -7.83 5.71
CA SER A 7 7.62 -8.59 6.82
C SER A 7 7.85 -7.93 8.19
N LEU A 8 6.88 -8.14 9.10
CA LEU A 8 7.10 -8.48 10.52
C LEU A 8 5.94 -9.36 11.06
N GLY A 9 5.49 -10.30 10.22
CA GLY A 9 4.08 -10.71 10.18
C GLY A 9 3.33 -9.90 9.11
N LYS A 10 2.08 -10.27 8.82
CA LYS A 10 1.29 -9.59 7.77
C LYS A 10 0.72 -8.28 8.32
N VAL A 11 1.42 -7.18 8.08
CA VAL A 11 1.04 -5.83 8.51
C VAL A 11 0.74 -4.98 7.28
N PRO A 12 -0.53 -4.88 6.85
CA PRO A 12 -0.90 -3.85 5.88
C PRO A 12 -0.71 -2.46 6.50
N GLY A 13 -0.11 -1.57 5.71
CA GLY A 13 -0.03 -0.15 6.01
C GLY A 13 -0.51 0.67 4.83
N VAL A 14 -1.17 1.79 5.13
CA VAL A 14 -1.53 2.83 4.18
C VAL A 14 -0.59 4.01 4.39
N CYS A 15 0.02 4.52 3.32
CA CYS A 15 0.79 5.76 3.38
C CYS A 15 0.30 6.83 2.38
N ASP A 16 0.63 8.09 2.69
CA ASP A 16 0.54 9.20 1.76
C ASP A 16 1.76 9.28 0.84
N ALA A 17 1.81 10.30 -0.03
CA ALA A 17 2.93 10.53 -0.95
C ALA A 17 4.21 11.03 -0.24
N ASN A 18 4.11 11.49 1.01
CA ASN A 18 5.20 12.04 1.81
C ASN A 18 5.85 10.97 2.71
N ASN A 19 5.62 9.69 2.46
CA ASN A 19 6.09 8.57 3.27
C ASN A 19 5.58 8.60 4.72
N LYS A 20 4.37 9.13 4.97
CA LYS A 20 3.72 9.07 6.29
C LYS A 20 2.69 7.97 6.34
N PHE A 21 2.70 7.19 7.42
CA PHE A 21 1.67 6.21 7.70
C PHE A 21 0.35 6.90 8.06
N LEU A 22 -0.73 6.53 7.38
CA LEU A 22 -2.09 6.99 7.63
C LEU A 22 -2.88 5.97 8.46
N ASP A 23 -2.70 4.69 8.14
CA ASP A 23 -3.32 3.57 8.85
C ASP A 23 -2.39 2.36 8.83
N ILE A 24 -2.40 1.58 9.90
CA ILE A 24 -1.67 0.33 10.01
C ILE A 24 -2.56 -0.68 10.72
N TYR A 25 -2.54 -1.94 10.28
CA TYR A 25 -3.30 -2.99 10.94
C TYR A 25 -2.38 -4.16 11.32
N VAL A 26 -2.02 -4.21 12.60
CA VAL A 26 -1.03 -5.14 13.16
C VAL A 26 -1.73 -6.26 13.95
N GLY A 27 -1.11 -7.45 13.99
CA GLY A 27 -1.58 -8.58 14.80
C GLY A 27 -2.12 -9.77 14.00
N ASN A 28 -1.92 -9.77 12.68
CA ASN A 28 -2.30 -10.89 11.82
C ASN A 28 -1.12 -11.87 11.67
N VAL A 29 -1.43 -13.17 11.59
CA VAL A 29 -0.43 -14.19 11.28
C VAL A 29 0.03 -14.07 9.82
N GLY A 30 1.29 -14.41 9.56
CA GLY A 30 1.92 -14.23 8.24
C GLY A 30 1.23 -15.01 7.10
N SER A 31 0.51 -16.08 7.42
CA SER A 31 -0.17 -16.95 6.45
C SER A 31 -1.58 -16.52 6.06
N VAL A 32 -2.14 -15.44 6.64
CA VAL A 32 -3.47 -14.95 6.25
C VAL A 32 -3.39 -14.29 4.88
N HIS A 33 -4.37 -14.46 4.00
CA HIS A 33 -4.41 -13.78 2.69
C HIS A 33 -4.57 -12.26 2.85
N ASP A 34 -3.97 -11.46 1.97
CA ASP A 34 -3.99 -9.99 2.07
C ASP A 34 -5.42 -9.43 2.02
N ALA A 35 -6.23 -9.94 1.10
CA ALA A 35 -7.65 -9.62 1.01
C ALA A 35 -8.41 -9.91 2.32
N LEU A 36 -8.07 -11.00 3.02
CA LEU A 36 -8.71 -11.34 4.29
C LEU A 36 -8.24 -10.42 5.43
N VAL A 37 -6.96 -10.06 5.45
CA VAL A 37 -6.44 -9.08 6.42
C VAL A 37 -7.12 -7.72 6.22
N LEU A 38 -7.27 -7.28 4.97
CA LEU A 38 -8.01 -6.07 4.62
C LEU A 38 -9.44 -6.12 5.14
N ARG A 39 -10.21 -7.16 4.80
CA ARG A 39 -11.62 -7.33 5.23
C ARG A 39 -11.79 -7.35 6.75
N ARG A 40 -10.75 -7.77 7.49
CA ARG A 40 -10.74 -7.76 8.96
C ARG A 40 -10.44 -6.38 9.55
N SER A 41 -9.72 -5.53 8.82
CA SER A 41 -9.26 -4.24 9.29
C SER A 41 -10.41 -3.31 9.70
N PRO A 42 -10.24 -2.48 10.75
CA PRO A 42 -11.21 -1.46 11.12
C PRO A 42 -11.46 -0.45 9.99
N MET A 43 -10.41 -0.10 9.23
CA MET A 43 -10.50 0.81 8.08
C MET A 43 -11.52 0.31 7.05
N TYR A 44 -11.45 -0.97 6.66
CA TYR A 44 -12.38 -1.56 5.70
C TYR A 44 -13.81 -1.62 6.22
N LYS A 45 -13.99 -2.11 7.46
CA LYS A 45 -15.32 -2.25 8.09
C LYS A 45 -16.00 -0.90 8.33
N GLY A 46 -15.23 0.11 8.71
CA GLY A 46 -15.71 1.45 8.99
C GLY A 46 -15.81 2.35 7.77
N SER A 47 -15.32 1.91 6.60
CA SER A 47 -15.20 2.75 5.40
C SER A 47 -14.53 4.11 5.69
N LEU A 48 -13.52 4.10 6.57
CA LEU A 48 -12.89 5.31 7.10
C LEU A 48 -12.03 6.03 6.04
N TYR A 49 -11.60 5.28 5.03
CA TYR A 49 -10.66 5.70 4.01
C TYR A 49 -10.91 4.91 2.73
N PRO A 50 -10.64 5.45 1.53
CA PRO A 50 -10.18 6.81 1.24
C PRO A 50 -11.28 7.88 1.30
N PRO A 51 -10.92 9.18 1.43
CA PRO A 51 -11.86 10.28 1.29
C PRO A 51 -12.58 10.23 -0.06
N GLN A 52 -13.74 10.87 -0.15
CA GLN A 52 -14.48 10.94 -1.42
C GLN A 52 -13.60 11.51 -2.54
N GLY A 53 -13.66 10.87 -3.71
CA GLY A 53 -12.84 11.23 -4.87
C GLY A 53 -11.40 10.71 -4.83
N CYS A 54 -10.98 10.07 -3.74
CA CYS A 54 -9.67 9.42 -3.63
C CYS A 54 -9.79 7.90 -3.75
N PHE A 55 -8.68 7.23 -4.07
CA PHE A 55 -8.59 5.77 -4.09
C PHE A 55 -7.28 5.28 -3.46
N LEU A 56 -7.29 4.03 -2.99
CA LEU A 56 -6.09 3.33 -2.55
C LEU A 56 -5.48 2.56 -3.72
N LEU A 57 -4.16 2.58 -3.83
CA LEU A 57 -3.41 1.67 -4.69
C LEU A 57 -3.08 0.41 -3.90
N GLY A 58 -3.70 -0.71 -4.25
CA GLY A 58 -3.42 -2.01 -3.65
C GLY A 58 -2.49 -2.84 -4.53
N ASP A 59 -1.72 -3.71 -3.91
CA ASP A 59 -0.94 -4.73 -4.63
C ASP A 59 -1.84 -5.84 -5.25
N GLY A 60 -1.25 -6.74 -6.04
CA GLY A 60 -1.94 -7.84 -6.72
C GLY A 60 -2.73 -8.79 -5.81
N GLY A 61 -2.34 -8.90 -4.53
CA GLY A 61 -3.04 -9.69 -3.51
C GLY A 61 -4.33 -9.07 -2.96
N TYR A 62 -4.67 -7.84 -3.37
CA TYR A 62 -5.89 -7.15 -2.96
C TYR A 62 -6.99 -7.20 -4.03
N PRO A 63 -8.27 -7.11 -3.63
CA PRO A 63 -9.37 -7.02 -4.59
C PRO A 63 -9.38 -5.64 -5.26
N CYS A 64 -9.75 -5.61 -6.54
CA CYS A 64 -10.03 -4.35 -7.25
C CYS A 64 -11.51 -3.99 -7.07
N ILE A 65 -11.81 -3.05 -6.19
CA ILE A 65 -13.17 -2.73 -5.71
C ILE A 65 -13.40 -1.22 -5.59
N GLN A 66 -14.65 -0.79 -5.67
CA GLN A 66 -15.09 0.59 -5.38
C GLN A 66 -15.78 0.72 -4.01
N HIS A 67 -16.42 -0.35 -3.54
CA HIS A 67 -17.17 -0.37 -2.29
C HIS A 67 -16.84 -1.65 -1.51
N PRO A 68 -16.70 -1.61 -0.17
CA PRO A 68 -16.94 -0.47 0.74
C PRO A 68 -15.87 0.62 0.69
N ILE A 69 -14.67 0.28 0.25
CA ILE A 69 -13.58 1.24 0.05
C ILE A 69 -13.02 1.07 -1.36
N THR A 70 -12.55 2.17 -1.97
CA THR A 70 -12.05 2.14 -3.34
C THR A 70 -10.58 1.74 -3.37
N ILE A 71 -10.29 0.57 -3.95
CA ILE A 71 -8.95 0.00 -4.15
C ILE A 71 -8.74 -0.33 -5.62
N VAL A 72 -7.64 0.18 -6.18
CA VAL A 72 -7.20 -0.08 -7.55
C VAL A 72 -5.92 -0.90 -7.51
N THR A 73 -5.96 -2.09 -8.13
CA THR A 73 -4.84 -3.04 -8.18
C THR A 73 -4.35 -3.23 -9.62
N PRO A 74 -3.09 -3.67 -9.85
CA PRO A 74 -2.56 -3.78 -11.20
C PRO A 74 -3.33 -4.82 -12.03
N TYR A 75 -3.21 -4.74 -13.36
CA TYR A 75 -3.65 -5.82 -14.24
C TYR A 75 -2.80 -7.05 -13.99
N ARG A 76 -3.45 -8.22 -13.87
CA ARG A 76 -2.76 -9.51 -13.77
C ARG A 76 -2.02 -9.80 -15.07
N GLN A 77 -0.88 -10.46 -14.96
CA GLN A 77 -0.15 -10.94 -16.13
C GLN A 77 -0.79 -12.22 -16.66
N PRO A 78 -0.73 -12.47 -17.99
CA PRO A 78 -0.23 -11.57 -19.02
C PRO A 78 -1.18 -10.38 -19.26
N VAL A 79 -0.62 -9.18 -19.44
CA VAL A 79 -1.41 -7.98 -19.77
C VAL A 79 -1.89 -8.03 -21.22
N ALA A 80 -3.12 -7.60 -21.46
CA ALA A 80 -3.78 -7.70 -22.76
C ALA A 80 -3.43 -6.56 -23.72
N SER A 81 -2.91 -5.43 -23.21
CA SER A 81 -2.59 -4.27 -24.04
C SER A 81 -1.41 -3.44 -23.52
N GLN A 82 -0.84 -2.59 -24.39
CA GLN A 82 0.18 -1.63 -23.98
C GLN A 82 -0.35 -0.60 -22.96
N VAL A 83 -1.64 -0.30 -22.98
CA VAL A 83 -2.29 0.61 -22.02
C VAL A 83 -2.25 0.00 -20.62
N GLU A 84 -2.59 -1.28 -20.49
CA GLU A 84 -2.49 -2.01 -19.23
C GLU A 84 -1.03 -2.14 -18.74
N ALA A 85 -0.10 -2.40 -19.66
CA ALA A 85 1.33 -2.44 -19.33
C ALA A 85 1.85 -1.09 -18.79
N ARG A 86 1.45 0.01 -19.42
CA ARG A 86 1.78 1.38 -18.96
C ARG A 86 1.14 1.67 -17.60
N PHE A 87 -0.12 1.30 -17.40
CA PHE A 87 -0.78 1.43 -16.10
C PHE A 87 -0.01 0.68 -15.02
N ASN A 88 0.32 -0.60 -15.23
CA ASN A 88 1.08 -1.41 -14.27
C ASN A 88 2.44 -0.78 -13.93
N ARG A 89 3.13 -0.20 -14.92
CA ARG A 89 4.40 0.53 -14.68
C ARG A 89 4.22 1.74 -13.77
N HIS A 90 3.20 2.57 -14.01
CA HIS A 90 2.92 3.74 -13.17
C HIS A 90 2.41 3.32 -11.79
N HIS A 91 1.59 2.28 -11.73
CA HIS A 91 1.08 1.68 -10.50
C HIS A 91 2.24 1.19 -9.62
N ALA A 92 3.17 0.40 -10.18
CA ALA A 92 4.37 -0.05 -9.48
C ALA A 92 5.24 1.13 -8.98
N LYS A 93 5.47 2.15 -9.82
CA LYS A 93 6.22 3.36 -9.41
C LYS A 93 5.54 4.10 -8.27
N ALA A 94 4.22 4.24 -8.31
CA ALA A 94 3.47 4.85 -7.21
C ALA A 94 3.54 3.99 -5.95
N ARG A 95 3.50 2.66 -6.09
CA ARG A 95 3.62 1.75 -4.95
C ARG A 95 4.99 1.77 -4.26
N ASN A 96 6.03 2.16 -4.98
CA ASN A 96 7.36 2.26 -4.40
C ASN A 96 7.42 3.22 -3.17
N VAL A 97 6.47 4.16 -3.02
CA VAL A 97 6.38 5.03 -1.83
C VAL A 97 6.17 4.22 -0.53
N ILE A 98 5.22 3.28 -0.49
CA ILE A 98 4.96 2.51 0.73
C ILE A 98 6.09 1.53 1.03
N GLU A 99 6.73 0.99 -0.01
CA GLU A 99 7.92 0.13 0.13
C GLU A 99 9.08 0.90 0.74
N ARG A 100 9.38 2.11 0.23
CA ARG A 100 10.37 3.03 0.82
C ARG A 100 10.01 3.40 2.26
N THR A 101 8.73 3.64 2.54
CA THR A 101 8.25 3.98 3.89
C THR A 101 8.53 2.84 4.88
N PHE A 102 8.20 1.60 4.52
CA PHE A 102 8.53 0.43 5.35
C PHE A 102 10.04 0.17 5.42
N GLY A 103 10.78 0.40 4.34
CA GLY A 103 12.24 0.31 4.33
C GLY A 103 12.90 1.29 5.30
N ALA A 104 12.43 2.54 5.34
CA ALA A 104 12.86 3.55 6.31
C ALA A 104 12.53 3.14 7.76
N LEU A 105 11.31 2.64 7.98
CA LEU A 105 10.87 2.14 9.29
C LEU A 105 11.72 0.95 9.77
N LYS A 106 12.10 0.03 8.90
CA LYS A 106 13.00 -1.08 9.26
C LYS A 106 14.42 -0.57 9.51
N THR A 107 14.86 0.42 8.73
CA THR A 107 16.24 0.94 8.77
C THR A 107 16.54 1.81 9.99
N ARG A 108 15.61 2.59 10.54
CA ARG A 108 15.86 3.31 11.80
C ARG A 108 15.55 2.51 13.05
N TRP A 109 14.67 1.52 12.97
CA TRP A 109 14.28 0.67 14.09
C TRP A 109 14.84 -0.75 13.90
N ARG A 110 16.07 -0.87 13.39
CA ARG A 110 16.74 -2.16 13.06
C ARG A 110 16.72 -3.13 14.22
N ALA A 111 16.89 -2.63 15.44
CA ALA A 111 16.84 -3.42 16.65
C ALA A 111 15.51 -4.15 16.85
N ILE A 112 14.41 -3.57 16.37
CA ILE A 112 13.05 -4.05 16.53
C ILE A 112 12.65 -4.92 15.35
N PHE A 113 13.02 -4.54 14.12
CA PHE A 113 12.57 -5.21 12.90
C PHE A 113 13.57 -6.23 12.33
N LEU A 114 14.88 -6.07 12.59
CA LEU A 114 15.94 -6.93 12.02
C LEU A 114 16.63 -7.81 13.07
N ARG A 115 16.13 -7.83 14.32
CA ARG A 115 16.58 -8.73 15.38
C ARG A 115 15.39 -9.39 16.06
N ALA A 116 15.64 -10.52 16.72
CA ALA A 116 14.64 -11.18 17.54
C ALA A 116 14.17 -10.23 18.66
N LEU A 117 12.87 -9.97 18.71
CA LEU A 117 12.27 -9.10 19.71
C LEU A 117 11.86 -9.94 20.92
N GLU A 118 12.57 -9.77 22.03
CA GLU A 118 12.33 -10.49 23.29
C GLU A 118 11.18 -9.86 24.10
N ILE A 119 9.98 -9.87 23.52
CA ILE A 119 8.77 -9.37 24.16
C ILE A 119 7.64 -10.39 24.06
N ARG A 120 6.61 -10.20 24.89
CA ARG A 120 5.36 -10.94 24.74
C ARG A 120 4.75 -10.63 23.37
N PRO A 121 4.31 -11.63 22.58
CA PRO A 121 3.69 -11.40 21.26
C PRO A 121 2.51 -10.43 21.30
N THR A 122 1.78 -10.38 22.42
CA THR A 122 0.67 -9.44 22.64
C THR A 122 1.09 -7.97 22.69
N PHE A 123 2.39 -7.69 22.90
CA PHE A 123 2.94 -6.34 22.92
C PHE A 123 3.53 -5.91 21.58
N ALA A 124 3.84 -6.86 20.68
CA ALA A 124 4.42 -6.56 19.37
C ALA A 124 3.57 -5.59 18.53
N PRO A 125 2.23 -5.70 18.47
CA PRO A 125 1.40 -4.71 17.77
C PRO A 125 1.58 -3.28 18.27
N LYS A 126 1.74 -3.11 19.59
CA LYS A 126 1.93 -1.79 20.21
C LYS A 126 3.29 -1.20 19.86
N VAL A 127 4.33 -2.04 19.83
CA VAL A 127 5.68 -1.62 19.44
C VAL A 127 5.71 -1.18 17.98
N VAL A 128 5.16 -2.00 17.08
CA VAL A 128 5.08 -1.64 15.65
C VAL A 128 4.32 -0.34 15.45
N GLY A 129 3.17 -0.17 16.13
CA GLY A 129 2.42 1.08 16.04
C GLY A 129 3.16 2.30 16.57
N ALA A 130 3.88 2.16 17.69
CA ALA A 130 4.74 3.22 18.20
C ALA A 130 5.86 3.58 17.20
N CYS A 131 6.48 2.60 16.54
CA CYS A 131 7.48 2.86 15.50
C CYS A 131 6.90 3.67 14.34
N CYS A 132 5.71 3.31 13.83
CA CYS A 132 5.06 4.05 12.75
C CYS A 132 4.73 5.50 13.14
N LEU A 133 4.25 5.72 14.37
CA LEU A 133 3.99 7.07 14.89
C LEU A 133 5.28 7.90 15.01
N LEU A 134 6.34 7.31 15.57
CA LEU A 134 7.64 7.96 15.68
C LEU A 134 8.25 8.25 14.30
N HIS A 135 8.06 7.35 13.32
CA HIS A 135 8.46 7.60 11.94
C HIS A 135 7.78 8.83 11.35
N ASN A 136 6.47 8.97 11.53
CA ASN A 136 5.77 10.17 11.06
C ASN A 136 6.32 11.45 11.70
N LEU A 137 6.64 11.42 13.01
CA LEU A 137 7.26 12.56 13.70
C LEU A 137 8.65 12.90 13.13
N CYS A 138 9.47 11.91 12.78
CA CYS A 138 10.74 12.14 12.09
C CYS A 138 10.52 12.79 10.72
N VAL A 139 9.53 12.32 9.95
CA VAL A 139 9.19 12.93 8.65
C VAL A 139 8.72 14.38 8.82
N ASP A 140 7.90 14.67 9.84
CA ASP A 140 7.47 16.05 10.17
C ASP A 140 8.64 16.96 10.55
N ALA A 141 9.70 16.39 11.16
CA ALA A 141 10.90 17.11 11.57
C ALA A 141 12.00 17.17 10.49
N ASP A 142 11.71 16.71 9.26
CA ASP A 142 12.68 16.59 8.16
C ASP A 142 13.91 15.71 8.49
N ASP A 143 13.77 14.80 9.47
CA ASP A 143 14.76 13.78 9.83
C ASP A 143 14.59 12.57 8.89
N LEU A 144 15.00 12.76 7.63
CA LEU A 144 14.87 11.78 6.56
C LEU A 144 16.07 10.82 6.54
N LEU A 145 15.79 9.54 6.29
CA LEU A 145 16.82 8.53 6.09
C LEU A 145 16.99 8.24 4.61
N GLU A 146 18.24 8.12 4.18
CA GLU A 146 18.57 7.49 2.91
C GLU A 146 18.35 5.98 3.04
N VAL A 147 17.26 5.48 2.46
CA VAL A 147 16.99 4.05 2.40
C VAL A 147 17.68 3.50 1.16
N ASN A 148 18.64 2.59 1.35
CA ASN A 148 19.26 1.88 0.24
C ASN A 148 18.22 0.90 -0.34
N GLU A 149 17.91 1.01 -1.63
CA GLU A 149 16.79 0.32 -2.33
C GLU A 149 16.92 -1.22 -2.42
N ALA A 150 17.84 -1.83 -1.66
CA ALA A 150 18.33 -3.19 -1.87
C ALA A 150 17.54 -4.32 -1.17
N GLU A 151 16.34 -4.07 -0.64
CA GLU A 151 15.51 -5.14 -0.04
C GLU A 151 14.16 -5.28 -0.77
N GLU A 152 14.22 -5.70 -2.04
CA GLU A 152 13.07 -6.30 -2.72
C GLU A 152 12.83 -7.72 -2.18
N ASP A 153 11.92 -7.89 -1.20
CA ASP A 153 11.37 -9.22 -0.88
C ASP A 153 10.31 -9.54 -1.96
N GLY A 154 10.80 -9.84 -3.17
CA GLY A 154 10.00 -10.20 -4.32
C GLY A 154 9.33 -11.55 -4.13
N ARG A 155 8.09 -11.55 -3.63
CA ARG A 155 7.19 -12.70 -3.67
C ARG A 155 5.80 -12.25 -4.07
N ASP A 156 5.62 -12.10 -5.39
CA ASP A 156 4.30 -12.13 -6.02
C ASP A 156 3.80 -13.58 -5.97
N ALA A 157 3.20 -13.98 -4.85
CA ALA A 157 2.46 -15.24 -4.79
C ALA A 157 1.08 -15.03 -5.42
N GLU A 158 0.79 -15.82 -6.45
CA GLU A 158 -0.54 -15.93 -7.04
C GLU A 158 -1.52 -16.49 -5.98
N GLU A 159 -2.30 -15.61 -5.36
CA GLU A 159 -3.35 -16.00 -4.42
C GLU A 159 -4.73 -15.94 -5.12
N GLU A 160 -5.43 -17.07 -5.18
CA GLU A 160 -6.83 -17.15 -5.62
C GLU A 160 -7.74 -16.39 -4.65
N ASP A 161 -8.67 -15.62 -5.18
CA ASP A 161 -9.63 -14.80 -4.43
C ASP A 161 -10.70 -15.69 -3.78
N PRO A 162 -10.75 -15.83 -2.44
CA PRO A 162 -11.86 -16.50 -1.80
C PRO A 162 -13.11 -15.63 -1.96
N ALA A 163 -14.10 -16.17 -2.69
CA ALA A 163 -15.39 -15.57 -2.97
C ALA A 163 -16.01 -14.91 -1.73
N ALA A 164 -16.38 -13.63 -1.85
CA ALA A 164 -16.88 -12.81 -0.76
C ALA A 164 -18.37 -13.05 -0.48
N GLU A 165 -18.71 -13.22 0.80
CA GLU A 165 -20.05 -12.98 1.34
C GLU A 165 -20.24 -11.47 1.54
N GLY A 166 -20.75 -10.76 0.52
CA GLY A 166 -21.08 -9.33 0.58
C GLY A 166 -21.07 -8.66 -0.80
N ARG A 167 -21.93 -7.64 -1.02
CA ARG A 167 -22.02 -6.88 -2.28
C ARG A 167 -20.79 -5.97 -2.48
N GLU A 168 -19.62 -6.53 -2.76
CA GLU A 168 -18.47 -5.78 -3.26
C GLU A 168 -18.79 -5.23 -4.66
N LEU A 169 -18.50 -3.94 -4.89
CA LEU A 169 -18.63 -3.34 -6.23
C LEU A 169 -17.28 -3.39 -6.93
N SER A 170 -17.24 -3.91 -8.16
CA SER A 170 -15.98 -4.07 -8.91
C SER A 170 -15.32 -2.73 -9.22
N GLY A 171 -13.99 -2.67 -9.06
CA GLY A 171 -13.13 -1.53 -9.43
C GLY A 171 -12.61 -1.57 -10.86
N SER A 172 -12.96 -2.61 -11.63
CA SER A 172 -12.43 -2.82 -12.99
C SER A 172 -12.68 -1.65 -13.94
N GLY A 173 -13.88 -1.06 -13.89
CA GLY A 173 -14.24 0.12 -14.70
C GLY A 173 -13.38 1.34 -14.35
N LEU A 174 -13.23 1.66 -13.06
CA LEU A 174 -12.36 2.76 -12.62
C LEU A 174 -10.91 2.53 -13.04
N ARG A 175 -10.40 1.31 -12.87
CA ARG A 175 -9.05 0.96 -13.32
C ARG A 175 -8.88 1.20 -14.82
N ALA A 176 -9.87 0.80 -15.64
CA ALA A 176 -9.84 1.02 -17.08
C ALA A 176 -9.81 2.51 -17.44
N THR A 177 -10.62 3.34 -16.76
CA THR A 177 -10.60 4.81 -16.92
C THR A 177 -9.23 5.38 -16.58
N LEU A 178 -8.67 5.06 -15.40
CA LEU A 178 -7.35 5.51 -14.98
C LEU A 178 -6.25 5.07 -15.96
N SER A 179 -6.37 3.86 -16.51
CA SER A 179 -5.40 3.33 -17.47
C SER A 179 -5.40 4.12 -18.77
N ALA A 180 -6.59 4.51 -19.24
CA ALA A 180 -6.74 5.37 -20.40
C ALA A 180 -6.15 6.76 -20.15
N GLU A 181 -6.46 7.38 -19.01
CA GLU A 181 -5.96 8.71 -18.62
C GLU A 181 -4.44 8.76 -18.52
N VAL A 182 -3.82 7.79 -17.85
CA VAL A 182 -2.36 7.71 -17.71
C VAL A 182 -1.68 7.43 -19.07
N SER A 183 -2.37 6.78 -20.00
CA SER A 183 -1.83 6.45 -21.32
C SER A 183 -2.05 7.54 -22.37
N ALA A 184 -3.01 8.43 -22.16
CA ALA A 184 -3.33 9.56 -23.02
C ALA A 184 -3.36 10.84 -22.16
N PRO A 185 -2.20 11.48 -21.89
CA PRO A 185 -2.15 12.75 -21.18
C PRO A 185 -2.77 13.86 -22.05
N GLN A 186 -4.09 13.89 -22.12
CA GLN A 186 -4.85 14.97 -22.73
C GLN A 186 -4.93 16.09 -21.69
N VAL A 187 -4.10 17.12 -21.90
CA VAL A 187 -4.14 18.41 -21.18
C VAL A 187 -3.97 18.25 -19.67
N LEU A 188 -2.71 18.32 -19.23
CA LEU A 188 -2.34 18.52 -17.83
C LEU A 188 -3.28 19.55 -17.18
N ALA A 189 -4.14 19.07 -16.27
CA ALA A 189 -4.67 19.92 -15.23
C ALA A 189 -3.45 20.55 -14.54
N ALA A 190 -3.46 21.89 -14.43
CA ALA A 190 -2.34 22.73 -13.97
C ALA A 190 -1.78 22.38 -12.56
N CYS A 191 -2.31 21.35 -11.90
CA CYS A 191 -1.90 20.90 -10.58
C CYS A 191 -0.70 19.92 -10.58
N LEU A 192 -0.26 19.43 -11.75
CA LEU A 192 0.87 18.50 -11.87
C LEU A 192 2.18 19.14 -12.36
N VAL A 193 2.20 20.47 -12.55
CA VAL A 193 3.39 21.21 -13.02
C VAL A 193 4.32 21.63 -11.86
N GLU A 194 3.94 21.40 -10.60
CA GLU A 194 4.75 21.88 -9.45
C GLU A 194 5.80 20.91 -8.92
N HIS A 195 5.96 19.70 -9.48
CA HIS A 195 7.02 18.79 -9.02
C HIS A 195 7.81 18.16 -10.17
N ASP A 196 8.50 19.02 -10.92
CA ASP A 196 9.73 18.64 -11.61
C ASP A 196 10.88 18.64 -10.59
N TYR A 197 11.29 17.45 -10.14
CA TYR A 197 12.62 17.26 -9.55
C TYR A 197 13.47 16.49 -10.58
N ILE A 198 14.44 17.22 -11.13
CA ILE A 198 15.57 16.74 -11.94
C ILE A 198 16.42 15.78 -11.12
#